data_AF-A0A8C1JBI3-F1
#
_entry.id   AF-A0A8C1JBI3-F1
#
_cell.length_a   1.000
_cell.length_b   1.000
_cell.length_c   1.000
_cell.angle_alpha   90.00
_cell.angle_beta   90.00
_cell.angle_gamma   90.00
#
_symmetry.space_group_name_H-M   'P 1'
#
loop_
_entity.id
_entity.type
_entity.pdbx_description
1 polymer ?
#
loop_
_entity_poly.entity_id
_entity_poly.type
_entity_poly.pdbx_seq_one_letter_code
_entity_poly.pdbx_strand_id
1 'polypeptide(L)' 'QYRLNDYVLSWYYDIKQNKCIYFWFGGCGGNKNRFKTQEECEDLCVRDN' A
#
# COMPACT_ATOMS: atom_id res chain seq x y z
N GLN A 1 8.49 25.48 -0.69
CA GLN A 1 7.58 24.39 -0.31
C GLN A 1 7.64 23.35 -1.43
N TYR A 2 8.31 22.22 -1.20
CA TYR A 2 8.27 21.11 -2.14
C TYR A 2 6.81 20.60 -2.19
N ARG A 3 6.13 20.75 -3.33
CA ARG A 3 4.78 20.19 -3.50
C ARG A 3 4.92 18.69 -3.72
N LEU A 4 4.57 17.91 -2.71
CA LEU A 4 4.41 16.44 -2.72
C LEU A 4 3.22 16.00 -3.60
N ASN A 5 2.97 16.65 -4.74
CA ASN A 5 1.68 16.62 -5.41
C ASN A 5 1.44 15.41 -6.32
N ASP A 6 2.44 14.56 -6.55
CA ASP A 6 2.29 13.45 -7.50
C ASP A 6 2.47 12.07 -6.86
N TYR A 7 3.04 11.97 -5.65
CA TYR A 7 3.31 10.68 -5.00
C TYR A 7 2.62 10.55 -3.65
N VAL A 8 1.71 9.58 -3.55
CA VAL A 8 0.99 9.22 -2.33
C VAL A 8 1.63 7.98 -1.73
N LEU A 9 2.02 8.05 -0.46
CA LEU A 9 2.45 6.87 0.29
C LEU A 9 1.28 5.89 0.34
N SER A 10 1.48 4.68 -0.18
CA SER A 10 0.48 3.63 -0.25
C SER A 10 1.09 2.31 0.20
N TRP A 11 0.24 1.36 0.54
CA TRP A 11 0.62 0.03 1.01
C TRP A 11 0.11 -1.03 0.04
N TYR A 12 0.83 -2.13 -0.11
CA TYR A 12 0.37 -3.30 -0.85
C TYR A 12 0.84 -4.57 -0.15
N TYR A 13 0.09 -5.65 -0.37
CA TYR A 13 0.46 -6.95 0.13
C TYR A 13 1.47 -7.63 -0.80
N ASP A 14 2.64 -7.95 -0.27
CA ASP A 14 3.66 -8.76 -0.94
C ASP A 14 3.51 -10.22 -0.53
N ILE A 15 3.07 -11.04 -1.48
CA ILE A 15 2.84 -12.48 -1.31
C ILE A 15 4.16 -13.23 -1.04
N LYS A 16 5.29 -12.76 -1.58
CA LYS A 16 6.60 -13.41 -1.38
C LYS A 16 7.11 -13.20 0.03
N GLN A 17 6.86 -12.01 0.59
CA GLN A 17 7.27 -11.65 1.94
C GLN A 17 6.19 -11.97 2.99
N ASN A 18 4.97 -12.29 2.54
CA ASN A 18 3.78 -12.48 3.36
C ASN A 18 3.54 -11.29 4.30
N LYS A 19 3.73 -10.07 3.76
CA LYS A 19 3.72 -8.81 4.51
C LYS A 19 3.16 -7.66 3.70
N CYS A 20 2.61 -6.68 4.39
CA CYS A 20 2.25 -5.39 3.82
C CYS A 20 3.46 -4.48 3.78
N ILE A 21 3.79 -3.96 2.60
CA ILE A 21 4.95 -3.08 2.37
C ILE A 21 4.51 -1.78 1.69
N TYR A 22 5.24 -0.71 1.99
CA TYR A 22 4.92 0.62 1.47
C TYR A 22 5.57 0.89 0.11
N PHE A 23 4.94 1.74 -0.69
CA PHE A 23 5.46 2.26 -1.95
C PHE A 23 4.90 3.66 -2.23
N TRP A 24 5.57 4.38 -3.13
CA TRP A 24 5.11 5.69 -3.61
C TRP A 24 4.26 5.52 -4.86
N PHE A 25 2.98 5.88 -4.77
CA PHE A 25 2.01 5.74 -5.85
C PHE A 25 1.82 7.08 -6.57
N GLY A 26 2.01 7.09 -7.91
CA GLY A 26 1.97 8.27 -8.77
C GLY A 26 0.59 8.93 -8.98
N GLY A 27 -0.44 8.54 -8.21
CA GLY A 27 -1.76 9.18 -8.25
C GLY A 27 -2.75 8.66 -9.30
N CYS A 28 -2.31 8.02 -10.39
CA CYS A 28 -3.21 7.44 -11.40
C CYS A 28 -2.84 5.98 -11.77
N GLY A 29 -3.85 5.18 -12.15
CA GLY A 29 -3.69 3.74 -12.39
C GLY A 29 -3.65 2.90 -11.11
N GLY A 30 -3.48 1.59 -11.23
CA GLY A 30 -3.36 0.65 -10.10
C GLY A 30 -4.44 -0.43 -10.07
N ASN A 31 -4.34 -1.29 -9.06
CA ASN A 31 -5.22 -2.42 -8.85
C ASN A 31 -5.80 -2.39 -7.42
N LYS A 32 -6.56 -3.42 -7.03
CA LYS A 32 -7.14 -3.53 -5.69
C LYS A 32 -6.13 -3.82 -4.58
N ASN A 33 -4.89 -4.19 -4.92
CA ASN A 33 -3.81 -4.41 -3.96
C ASN A 33 -3.11 -3.08 -3.65
N ARG A 34 -3.88 -2.09 -3.16
CA ARG A 34 -3.38 -0.78 -2.75
C ARG A 34 -4.22 -0.24 -1.59
N PHE A 35 -3.56 0.04 -0.48
CA PHE A 35 -4.18 0.48 0.78
C PHE A 35 -3.56 1.80 1.24
N LYS A 36 -4.29 2.57 2.05
CA LYS A 36 -3.81 3.88 2.54
C LYS A 36 -2.96 3.72 3.79
N THR A 37 -3.22 2.67 4.58
CA THR A 37 -2.49 2.36 5.81
C THR A 37 -1.97 0.92 5.77
N GLN A 38 -0.98 0.65 6.62
CA GLN A 38 -0.45 -0.69 6.84
C GLN A 38 -1.54 -1.61 7.43
N GLU A 39 -2.28 -1.10 8.42
CA GLU A 39 -3.38 -1.80 9.10
C GLU A 39 -4.48 -2.23 8.12
N GLU A 40 -4.94 -1.35 7.22
CA GLU A 40 -5.92 -1.71 6.18
C GLU A 40 -5.43 -2.87 5.29
N CYS A 41 -4.13 -2.91 5.00
CA CYS A 41 -3.53 -3.99 4.22
C CYS A 41 -3.43 -5.28 5.04
N GLU A 42 -3.01 -5.19 6.30
CA GLU A 42 -2.83 -6.33 7.18
C GLU A 42 -4.18 -6.97 7.51
N ASP A 43 -5.19 -6.20 7.91
CA ASP A 43 -6.55 -6.68 8.20
C ASP A 43 -7.17 -7.47 7.05
N LEU A 44 -6.88 -7.07 5.80
CA LEU A 44 -7.46 -7.70 4.61
C LEU A 44 -6.63 -8.87 4.07
N CYS A 45 -5.30 -8.79 4.16
CA CYS A 45 -4.41 -9.71 3.46
C CYS A 45 -3.59 -10.61 4.38
N VAL A 46 -3.31 -10.17 5.62
CA VAL A 46 -2.65 -10.97 6.65
C VAL A 46 -3.73 -11.63 7.49
N ARG A 47 -3.89 -12.94 7.34
CA ARG A 47 -4.76 -13.70 8.24
C ARG A 47 -3.96 -14.08 9.48
N ASP A 48 -4.39 -13.60 10.64
CA ASP A 48 -4.01 -14.21 11.90
C ASP A 48 -4.63 -15.61 11.98
N ASN A 49 -3.82 -16.59 12.34
CA ASN A 49 -4.23 -17.97 12.61
C ASN A 49 -4.62 -18.11 14.08
#